data_AF-A0AA95MPN1-F1
#
_entry.id   AF-A0AA95MPN1-F1
#
_cell.length_a   1.000
_cell.length_b   1.000
_cell.length_c   1.000
_cell.angle_alpha   90.00
_cell.angle_beta   90.00
_cell.angle_gamma   90.00
#
_symmetry.space_group_name_H-M   'P 1'
#
loop_
_entity.id
_entity.type
_entity.pdbx_description
1 polymer ?
#
loop_
_entity_poly.entity_id
_entity_poly.type
_entity_poly.pdbx_seq_one_letter_code
_entity_poly.pdbx_strand_id
1 'polypeptide(L)'
;MLQTKALVFEKKPLAKVHSMLTSQGFRLTGIDESVKYRAPLRDSSTESIYWLEIPVDQNASGPNDAKLGVPSLYGEMRIPRPVKEAAESKLYEIADYLRNIFEKKVAHPPAQKPHNSSMAQDEDEMKRLGKEMESMPTNTELDESGWIPDPIQYESKN
;
A
#
# COMPACT_ATOMS: atom_id res chain seq x y z
N MET A 1 -20.17 11.11 23.22
CA MET A 1 -20.09 10.31 21.98
C MET A 1 -19.86 11.26 20.82
N LEU A 2 -18.84 11.02 20.00
CA LEU A 2 -18.67 11.75 18.73
C LEU A 2 -19.71 11.19 17.76
N GLN A 3 -20.80 11.92 17.52
CA GLN A 3 -21.82 11.54 16.55
C GLN A 3 -21.39 11.97 15.14
N THR A 4 -20.28 11.43 14.66
CA THR A 4 -19.89 11.64 13.27
C THR A 4 -20.68 10.66 12.40
N LYS A 5 -21.68 11.19 11.65
CA LYS A 5 -22.40 10.48 10.57
C LYS A 5 -21.47 9.88 9.50
N ALA A 6 -20.18 10.21 9.52
CA ALA A 6 -19.19 9.83 8.52
C ALA A 6 -18.68 8.37 8.62
N LEU A 7 -18.94 7.64 9.71
CA LEU A 7 -18.20 6.39 10.00
C LEU A 7 -19.07 5.16 10.24
N VAL A 8 -20.01 4.89 9.34
CA VAL A 8 -20.39 3.49 9.07
C VAL A 8 -19.52 3.05 7.91
N PHE A 9 -18.30 2.62 8.19
CA PHE A 9 -17.48 2.10 7.11
C PHE A 9 -18.11 0.81 6.62
N GLU A 10 -18.36 0.79 5.32
CA GLU A 10 -18.75 -0.40 4.59
C GLU A 10 -17.78 -1.55 4.83
N LYS A 11 -18.21 -2.79 4.58
CA LYS A 11 -17.37 -3.99 4.72
C LYS A 11 -16.13 -3.85 3.83
N LYS A 12 -14.94 -3.82 4.43
CA LYS A 12 -13.66 -3.72 3.70
C LYS A 12 -12.70 -4.83 4.17
N PRO A 13 -11.77 -5.31 3.33
CA PRO A 13 -10.76 -6.28 3.72
C PRO A 13 -9.95 -5.88 4.96
N LEU A 14 -9.89 -6.76 5.96
CA LEU A 14 -9.24 -6.53 7.25
C LEU A 14 -7.76 -6.17 7.10
N ALA A 15 -7.02 -6.86 6.23
CA ALA A 15 -5.60 -6.59 6.02
C ALA A 15 -5.35 -5.14 5.55
N LYS A 16 -6.22 -4.62 4.68
CA LYS A 16 -6.09 -3.27 4.14
C LYS A 16 -6.48 -2.21 5.18
N VAL A 17 -7.53 -2.49 5.95
CA VAL A 17 -7.93 -1.66 7.09
C VAL A 17 -6.82 -1.60 8.14
N HIS A 18 -6.22 -2.74 8.48
CA HIS A 18 -5.10 -2.83 9.42
C HIS A 18 -3.88 -2.01 8.95
N SER A 19 -3.45 -2.22 7.71
CA SER A 19 -2.31 -1.49 7.12
C SER A 19 -2.54 0.03 7.09
N MET A 20 -3.75 0.46 6.74
CA MET A 20 -4.10 1.88 6.72
C MET A 20 -4.12 2.47 8.14
N LEU A 21 -4.80 1.82 9.09
CA LEU A 21 -4.87 2.32 10.47
C LEU A 21 -3.49 2.41 11.13
N THR A 22 -2.65 1.39 10.92
CA THR A 22 -1.27 1.40 11.43
C THR A 22 -0.41 2.51 10.80
N SER A 23 -0.56 2.78 9.50
CA SER A 23 0.11 3.93 8.85
C SER A 23 -0.35 5.28 9.42
N GLN A 24 -1.59 5.35 9.89
CA GLN A 24 -2.17 6.55 10.51
C GLN A 24 -1.84 6.69 12.00
N GLY A 25 -0.99 5.80 12.54
CA GLY A 25 -0.51 5.83 13.93
C GLY A 25 -1.39 5.09 14.92
N PHE A 26 -2.40 4.35 14.46
CA PHE A 26 -3.22 3.51 15.33
C PHE A 26 -2.50 2.21 15.66
N ARG A 27 -2.69 1.74 16.89
CA ARG A 27 -2.17 0.47 17.39
C ARG A 27 -3.32 -0.48 17.68
N LEU A 28 -3.14 -1.73 17.29
CA LEU A 28 -4.07 -2.79 17.61
C LEU A 28 -4.08 -3.05 19.11
N THR A 29 -5.27 -3.11 19.70
CA THR A 29 -5.48 -3.38 21.12
C THR A 29 -6.70 -4.29 21.23
N GLY A 30 -6.49 -5.57 21.55
CA GLY A 30 -7.57 -6.55 21.71
C GLY A 30 -7.03 -7.87 22.23
N ILE A 31 -7.65 -8.41 23.28
CA ILE A 31 -7.23 -9.66 23.94
C ILE A 31 -8.34 -10.73 23.89
N ASP A 32 -9.62 -10.36 23.88
CA ASP A 32 -10.72 -11.34 24.01
C ASP A 32 -11.65 -11.43 22.78
N GLU A 33 -12.51 -10.43 22.49
CA GLU A 33 -13.56 -10.59 21.45
C GLU A 33 -13.85 -9.35 20.58
N SER A 34 -13.28 -8.18 20.90
CA SER A 34 -13.44 -6.96 20.09
C SER A 34 -12.08 -6.40 19.76
N VAL A 35 -11.71 -6.44 18.48
CA VAL A 35 -10.46 -5.86 18.01
C VAL A 35 -10.62 -4.35 17.95
N LYS A 36 -9.85 -3.61 18.75
CA LYS A 36 -9.91 -2.15 18.77
C LYS A 36 -8.60 -1.57 18.26
N TYR A 37 -8.68 -0.45 17.55
CA TYR A 37 -7.52 0.33 17.16
C TYR A 37 -7.51 1.61 17.97
N ARG A 38 -6.39 1.94 18.60
CA ARG A 38 -6.27 3.17 19.40
C ARG A 38 -5.11 4.04 18.91
N ALA A 39 -5.32 5.36 18.90
CA ALA A 39 -4.30 6.35 18.62
C ALA A 39 -4.28 7.45 19.71
N PRO A 40 -3.10 7.88 20.18
CA PRO A 40 -2.99 9.02 21.07
C PRO A 40 -3.14 10.34 20.30
N LEU A 41 -3.93 11.25 20.85
CA LEU A 41 -4.03 12.65 20.45
C LEU A 41 -3.48 13.50 21.60
N ARG A 42 -2.29 14.07 21.40
CA ARG A 42 -1.68 14.97 22.38
C ARG A 42 -2.18 16.39 22.13
N ASP A 43 -2.75 17.01 23.15
CA ASP A 43 -3.02 18.45 23.14
C ASP A 43 -1.77 19.19 23.63
N SER A 44 -1.12 19.93 22.74
CA SER A 44 0.07 20.73 23.07
C SER A 44 -0.21 21.83 24.09
N SER A 45 -1.47 22.26 24.22
CA SER A 45 -1.85 23.38 25.10
C SER A 45 -1.94 22.95 26.56
N THR A 46 -2.40 21.72 26.81
CA THR A 46 -2.65 21.17 28.15
C THR A 46 -1.71 20.02 28.50
N GLU A 47 -0.82 19.66 27.58
CA GLU A 47 0.01 18.44 27.58
C GLU A 47 -0.77 17.13 27.79
N SER A 48 -2.10 17.18 27.74
CA SER A 48 -2.99 16.06 28.01
C SER A 48 -3.03 15.12 26.81
N ILE A 49 -3.11 13.82 27.09
CA ILE A 49 -3.22 12.78 26.07
C ILE A 49 -4.66 12.26 26.06
N TYR A 50 -5.30 12.39 24.91
CA TYR A 50 -6.61 11.83 24.62
C TYR A 50 -6.44 10.59 23.75
N TRP A 51 -7.34 9.63 23.87
CA TRP A 51 -7.27 8.38 23.12
C TRP A 51 -8.46 8.27 22.19
N LEU A 52 -8.16 8.16 20.89
CA LEU A 52 -9.14 7.87 19.86
C LEU A 52 -9.15 6.37 19.60
N GLU A 53 -10.28 5.73 19.88
CA GLU A 53 -10.52 4.31 19.65
C GLU A 53 -11.50 4.08 18.51
N ILE A 54 -11.20 3.08 17.68
CA ILE A 54 -12.06 2.61 16.61
C ILE A 54 -12.26 1.09 16.80
N PRO A 55 -13.46 0.64 17.19
CA PRO A 55 -13.76 -0.79 17.27
C PRO A 55 -13.87 -1.40 15.87
N VAL A 56 -13.46 -2.64 15.72
CA VAL A 56 -13.52 -3.42 14.47
C VAL A 56 -14.22 -4.74 14.74
N ASP A 57 -15.37 -4.91 14.10
CA ASP A 57 -16.11 -6.16 14.10
C ASP A 57 -15.54 -7.08 13.02
N GLN A 58 -14.79 -8.10 13.44
CA GLN A 58 -14.22 -9.13 12.55
C GLN A 58 -15.21 -10.27 12.25
N ASN A 59 -16.20 -10.49 13.13
CA ASN A 59 -17.13 -11.62 13.04
C ASN A 59 -18.36 -11.38 12.17
N ALA A 60 -18.52 -10.19 11.58
CA ALA A 60 -19.80 -9.80 11.01
C ALA A 60 -20.07 -10.30 9.58
N SER A 61 -19.08 -10.73 8.78
CA SER A 61 -19.35 -11.02 7.35
C SER A 61 -18.40 -11.94 6.57
N GLY A 62 -17.29 -12.41 7.13
CA GLY A 62 -16.41 -13.36 6.44
C GLY A 62 -15.02 -13.41 7.07
N PRO A 63 -14.21 -14.44 6.78
CA PRO A 63 -12.91 -14.64 7.44
C PRO A 63 -11.87 -13.53 7.17
N ASN A 64 -12.15 -12.59 6.25
CA ASN A 64 -11.20 -11.54 5.87
C ASN A 64 -11.84 -10.14 5.74
N ASP A 65 -13.11 -9.97 6.16
CA ASP A 65 -13.81 -8.69 6.08
C ASP A 65 -13.89 -8.03 7.45
N ALA A 66 -13.60 -6.74 7.50
CA ALA A 66 -13.67 -5.90 8.67
C ALA A 66 -14.78 -4.86 8.49
N LYS A 67 -15.58 -4.69 9.54
CA LYS A 67 -16.49 -3.55 9.69
C LYS A 67 -16.00 -2.68 10.82
N LEU A 68 -15.71 -1.42 10.52
CA LEU A 68 -15.33 -0.44 11.55
C LEU A 68 -16.62 0.06 12.23
N GLY A 69 -16.64 0.03 13.55
CA GLY A 69 -17.73 0.52 14.37
C GLY A 69 -17.59 2.00 14.73
N VAL A 70 -18.41 2.44 15.68
CA VAL A 70 -18.47 3.85 16.07
C VAL A 70 -17.21 4.25 16.84
N PRO A 71 -16.47 5.28 16.38
CA PRO A 71 -15.28 5.74 17.08
C PRO A 71 -15.63 6.37 18.43
N SER A 72 -14.74 6.17 19.39
CA SER A 72 -14.86 6.70 20.75
C SER A 72 -13.63 7.52 21.11
N LEU A 73 -13.83 8.68 21.72
CA LEU A 73 -12.76 9.56 22.20
C LEU A 73 -12.88 9.69 23.71
N TYR A 74 -11.82 9.39 24.44
CA TYR A 74 -11.78 9.44 25.91
C TYR A 74 -10.49 10.11 26.42
N GLY A 75 -10.58 10.64 27.64
CA GLY A 75 -9.52 11.37 28.36
C GLY A 75 -10.00 11.78 29.75
N GLU A 76 -9.15 12.43 30.53
CA GLU A 76 -9.30 12.47 32.00
C GLU A 76 -10.44 13.35 32.56
N MET A 77 -10.97 14.34 31.82
CA MET A 77 -12.02 15.22 32.37
C MET A 77 -13.03 15.72 31.34
N ARG A 78 -12.59 16.64 30.49
CA ARG A 78 -13.41 17.29 29.47
C ARG A 78 -12.56 17.47 28.23
N ILE A 79 -13.02 16.90 27.13
CA ILE A 79 -12.30 16.96 25.86
C ILE A 79 -12.45 18.38 25.29
N PRO A 80 -11.34 19.13 25.12
CA PRO A 80 -11.35 20.45 24.51
C PRO A 80 -11.90 20.40 23.09
N ARG A 81 -12.54 21.49 22.65
CA ARG A 81 -13.05 21.61 21.29
C ARG A 81 -11.96 21.37 20.23
N PRO A 82 -10.74 21.91 20.33
CA PRO A 82 -9.67 21.64 19.37
C PRO A 82 -9.34 20.16 19.22
N VAL A 83 -9.39 19.40 20.32
CA VAL A 83 -9.13 17.95 20.31
C VAL A 83 -10.26 17.20 19.61
N LYS A 84 -11.52 17.62 19.81
CA LYS A 84 -12.65 17.04 19.08
C LYS A 84 -12.53 17.30 17.58
N GLU A 85 -12.23 18.52 17.19
CA GLU A 85 -12.04 18.91 15.79
C GLU A 85 -10.88 18.13 15.16
N ALA A 86 -9.74 17.99 15.86
CA ALA A 86 -8.62 17.19 15.41
C ALA A 86 -8.99 15.70 15.23
N ALA A 87 -9.75 15.13 16.18
CA ALA A 87 -10.25 13.76 16.07
C ALA A 87 -11.19 13.60 14.86
N GLU A 88 -12.12 14.53 14.67
CA GLU A 88 -13.05 14.53 13.54
C GLU A 88 -12.30 14.65 12.20
N SER A 89 -11.36 15.59 12.07
CA SER A 89 -10.52 15.73 10.87
C SER A 89 -9.74 14.45 10.56
N LYS A 90 -9.15 13.81 11.58
CA LYS A 90 -8.44 12.53 11.41
C LYS A 90 -9.37 11.42 10.94
N LEU A 91 -10.59 11.36 11.47
CA LEU A 91 -11.59 10.38 11.10
C LEU A 91 -12.10 10.58 9.65
N TYR A 92 -12.26 11.83 9.21
CA TYR A 92 -12.58 12.15 7.82
C TYR A 92 -11.46 11.74 6.86
N GLU A 93 -10.21 12.03 7.22
CA GLU A 93 -9.03 11.61 6.45
C GLU A 93 -9.01 10.08 6.27
N ILE A 94 -9.22 9.34 7.34
CA ILE A 94 -9.30 7.87 7.31
C ILE A 94 -10.43 7.37 6.40
N ALA A 95 -11.60 8.01 6.46
CA ALA A 95 -12.73 7.69 5.60
C ALA A 95 -12.42 7.92 4.12
N ASP A 96 -11.75 9.03 3.80
CA ASP A 96 -11.36 9.34 2.43
C ASP A 96 -10.29 8.39 1.90
N TYR A 97 -9.29 8.04 2.70
CA TYR A 97 -8.30 7.04 2.31
C TYR A 97 -8.95 5.69 2.02
N LEU A 98 -9.87 5.25 2.88
CA LEU A 98 -10.58 3.99 2.64
C LEU A 98 -11.40 4.07 1.35
N ARG A 99 -12.15 5.15 1.12
CA ARG A 99 -12.86 5.32 -0.16
C ARG A 99 -11.93 5.26 -1.35
N ASN A 100 -10.85 6.04 -1.36
CA ASN A 100 -9.90 6.08 -2.48
C ASN A 100 -9.19 4.74 -2.72
N ILE A 101 -8.82 4.03 -1.65
CA ILE A 101 -8.23 2.68 -1.74
C ILE A 101 -9.16 1.69 -2.45
N PHE A 102 -10.47 1.80 -2.25
CA PHE A 102 -11.46 0.87 -2.81
C PHE A 102 -12.16 1.37 -4.08
N GLU A 103 -12.18 2.68 -4.32
CA GLU A 103 -12.67 3.34 -5.53
C GLU A 103 -11.62 3.37 -6.64
N LYS A 104 -10.32 3.23 -6.31
CA LYS A 104 -9.29 2.81 -7.28
C LYS A 104 -9.46 1.34 -7.71
N LYS A 105 -10.67 0.95 -8.09
CA LYS A 105 -10.91 0.15 -9.29
C LYS A 105 -10.84 1.06 -10.53
N VAL A 106 -9.81 1.90 -10.64
CA VAL A 106 -9.45 2.41 -11.97
C VAL A 106 -8.77 1.24 -12.64
N ALA A 107 -9.38 0.80 -13.73
CA ALA A 107 -8.88 -0.23 -14.60
C ALA A 107 -7.36 -0.13 -14.72
N HIS A 108 -6.65 -1.13 -14.23
CA HIS A 108 -5.52 -1.55 -15.02
C HIS A 108 -6.18 -1.94 -16.36
N PRO A 109 -5.84 -1.33 -17.51
CA PRO A 109 -6.09 -2.03 -18.76
C PRO A 109 -5.57 -3.46 -18.53
N PRO A 110 -6.33 -4.50 -18.92
CA PRO A 110 -5.93 -5.89 -18.67
C PRO A 110 -4.47 -5.96 -19.02
N ALA A 111 -3.63 -6.37 -18.05
CA ALA A 111 -2.17 -6.35 -18.17
C ALA A 111 -1.85 -6.60 -19.63
N GLN A 112 -1.37 -5.56 -20.35
CA GLN A 112 -0.99 -5.76 -21.73
C GLN A 112 -0.14 -7.00 -21.67
N LYS A 113 -0.58 -8.09 -22.34
CA LYS A 113 0.23 -9.29 -22.42
C LYS A 113 1.60 -8.77 -22.75
N PRO A 114 2.60 -9.00 -21.90
CA PRO A 114 3.89 -8.43 -22.20
C PRO A 114 4.25 -8.99 -23.58
N HIS A 115 4.43 -8.09 -24.55
CA HIS A 115 4.92 -8.44 -25.88
C HIS A 115 6.43 -8.73 -25.78
N ASN A 116 6.83 -9.45 -24.73
CA ASN A 116 8.20 -9.87 -24.45
C ASN A 116 8.45 -11.29 -24.95
N SER A 117 7.54 -11.87 -25.72
CA SER A 117 7.78 -13.15 -26.40
C SER A 117 8.53 -13.00 -27.73
N SER A 118 8.84 -11.78 -28.16
CA SER A 118 9.66 -11.53 -29.35
C SER A 118 10.56 -10.31 -29.13
N MET A 119 11.87 -10.49 -29.26
CA MET A 119 12.84 -9.38 -29.18
C MET A 119 12.81 -8.46 -30.41
N ALA A 120 12.15 -8.88 -31.50
CA ALA A 120 11.88 -8.09 -32.69
C ALA A 120 10.38 -7.99 -32.95
N GLN A 121 9.91 -6.82 -33.35
CA GLN A 121 8.51 -6.50 -33.61
C GLN A 121 8.05 -7.00 -34.99
N ASP A 122 8.96 -7.13 -35.97
CA ASP A 122 8.67 -7.62 -37.32
C ASP A 122 9.89 -8.29 -38.03
N GLU A 123 9.64 -8.88 -39.21
CA GLU A 123 10.68 -9.56 -40.01
C GLU A 123 11.74 -8.59 -40.58
N ASP A 124 11.38 -7.33 -40.81
CA ASP A 124 12.30 -6.34 -41.35
C ASP A 124 13.28 -5.86 -40.28
N GLU A 125 12.83 -5.74 -39.04
CA GLU A 125 13.65 -5.52 -37.85
C GLU A 125 14.61 -6.69 -37.62
N MET A 126 14.14 -7.94 -37.76
CA MET A 126 15.01 -9.12 -37.65
C MET A 126 16.16 -9.09 -38.68
N LYS A 127 15.89 -8.71 -39.93
CA LYS A 127 16.92 -8.59 -40.98
C LYS A 127 17.91 -7.46 -40.70
N ARG A 128 17.44 -6.33 -40.17
CA ARG A 128 18.30 -5.19 -39.81
C ARG A 128 19.23 -5.54 -38.66
N LEU A 129 18.68 -6.14 -37.60
CA LEU A 129 19.48 -6.61 -36.46
C LEU A 129 20.53 -7.64 -36.88
N GLY A 130 20.18 -8.58 -37.77
CA GLY A 130 21.13 -9.55 -38.33
C GLY A 130 22.30 -8.88 -39.05
N LYS A 131 22.02 -7.85 -39.85
CA LYS A 131 23.04 -7.07 -40.57
C LYS A 131 23.92 -6.24 -39.63
N GLU A 132 23.35 -5.70 -38.55
CA GLU A 132 24.11 -4.98 -37.54
C GLU A 132 25.04 -5.92 -36.77
N MET A 133 24.58 -7.14 -36.43
CA MET A 133 25.41 -8.17 -35.82
C MET A 133 26.55 -8.67 -36.72
N GLU A 134 26.35 -8.72 -38.04
CA GLU A 134 27.40 -9.12 -38.99
C GLU A 134 28.58 -8.14 -38.99
N SER A 135 28.34 -6.87 -38.62
CA SER A 135 29.41 -5.86 -38.50
C SER A 135 30.12 -5.86 -37.15
N MET A 136 29.67 -6.67 -36.19
CA MET A 136 30.29 -6.76 -34.87
C MET A 136 31.50 -7.69 -34.92
N PRO A 137 32.68 -7.23 -34.44
CA PRO A 137 33.87 -8.07 -34.41
C PRO A 137 33.66 -9.26 -33.48
N THR A 138 34.09 -10.42 -33.93
CA THR A 138 34.03 -11.66 -33.13
C THR A 138 35.09 -11.62 -32.01
N ASN A 139 34.93 -12.44 -30.98
CA ASN A 139 35.91 -12.53 -29.88
C ASN A 139 37.34 -12.81 -30.38
N THR A 140 37.48 -13.55 -31.49
CA THR A 140 38.78 -13.82 -32.12
C THR A 140 39.38 -12.56 -32.76
N GLU A 141 38.56 -11.75 -33.45
CA GLU A 141 39.00 -10.49 -34.07
C GLU A 141 39.27 -9.39 -33.04
N LEU A 142 38.56 -9.41 -31.90
CA LEU A 142 38.82 -8.51 -30.77
C LEU A 142 40.20 -8.78 -30.15
N ASP A 143 40.57 -10.05 -29.98
CA ASP A 143 41.88 -10.45 -29.46
C ASP A 143 43.01 -10.03 -30.42
N GLU A 144 42.83 -10.24 -31.73
CA GLU A 144 43.79 -9.80 -32.77
C GLU A 144 43.94 -8.27 -32.84
N SER A 145 42.88 -7.52 -32.53
CA SER A 145 42.89 -6.05 -32.52
C SER A 145 43.31 -5.44 -31.16
N GLY A 146 43.69 -6.27 -30.18
CA GLY A 146 44.18 -5.85 -28.87
C GLY A 146 43.08 -5.38 -27.90
N TRP A 147 41.82 -5.67 -28.21
CA TRP A 147 40.68 -5.38 -27.34
C TRP A 147 40.42 -6.56 -26.41
N ILE A 148 40.27 -6.29 -25.11
CA ILE A 148 40.05 -7.34 -24.11
C ILE A 148 38.57 -7.74 -24.13
N PRO A 149 38.24 -8.99 -24.48
CA PRO A 149 36.86 -9.46 -24.48
C PRO A 149 36.31 -9.62 -23.06
N ASP A 150 34.99 -9.56 -22.92
CA ASP A 150 34.33 -9.74 -21.64
C ASP A 150 34.59 -11.15 -21.07
N PRO A 151 34.80 -11.29 -19.74
CA PRO A 151 35.02 -12.58 -19.11
C PRO A 151 33.84 -13.54 -19.33
N ILE A 152 34.15 -14.77 -19.73
CA ILE A 152 33.14 -15.83 -19.89
C ILE A 152 32.49 -16.11 -18.53
N GLN A 153 31.18 -15.89 -18.43
CA GLN A 153 30.41 -16.21 -17.24
C GLN A 153 30.15 -17.72 -17.19
N TYR A 154 30.66 -18.40 -16.16
CA TYR A 154 30.30 -19.79 -15.86
C TYR A 154 29.06 -19.81 -14.97
N GLU A 155 28.02 -20.54 -15.37
CA GLU A 155 26.91 -20.83 -14.47
C GLU A 155 27.41 -21.75 -13.35
N SER A 156 27.31 -21.28 -12.11
CA SER A 156 27.48 -22.14 -10.94
C SER A 156 26.26 -23.06 -10.85
N LYS A 157 26.39 -24.29 -11.36
CA LYS A 157 25.38 -25.33 -11.11
C LYS A 157 25.35 -25.61 -9.61
N ASN A 158 24.24 -25.25 -8.97
CA ASN A 158 23.92 -25.62 -7.59
C ASN A 158 23.10 -26.91 -7.60
#